data_AF-A0AAQ4DBH9-F1
#
_entry.id   AF-A0AAQ4DBH9-F1
#
_cell.length_a   1.000
_cell.length_b   1.000
_cell.length_c   1.000
_cell.angle_alpha   90.00
_cell.angle_beta   90.00
_cell.angle_gamma   90.00
#
_symmetry.space_group_name_H-M   'P 1'
#
loop_
_entity.id
_entity.type
_entity.pdbx_description
1 polymer ?
#
loop_
_entity_poly.entity_id
_entity_poly.type
_entity_poly.pdbx_seq_one_letter_code
_entity_poly.pdbx_strand_id
1 'polypeptide(L)'
;MTTLHIDDKELFVCTVYLPMTSPLKEGIRGRAMETKRYAKMAAALETCRRLHLIGEFDSNLLPMKRVLSVIDGYDDVAFDDDLPPGTAKPGSKKRRRTYQKKVCKLFSKARVLVPGRYRLHVLTSELVSVASELQNWRQEKVFDPQDCPLWFGLLLHDDMPS
;
A
#
# COMPACT_ATOMS: atom_id res chain seq x y z
N MET A 1 -5.11 26.90 -2.30
CA MET A 1 -4.47 27.99 -1.53
C MET A 1 -5.46 29.13 -1.50
N THR A 2 -5.69 29.70 -0.33
CA THR A 2 -6.66 30.78 -0.10
C THR A 2 -5.93 31.96 0.53
N THR A 3 -6.20 33.16 0.07
CA THR A 3 -5.69 34.40 0.66
C THR A 3 -6.73 34.95 1.63
N LEU A 4 -6.29 35.42 2.80
CA LEU A 4 -7.09 36.08 3.82
C LEU A 4 -6.51 37.47 4.09
N HIS A 5 -7.36 38.44 4.38
CA HIS A 5 -6.95 39.76 4.83
C HIS A 5 -7.41 39.91 6.29
N ILE A 6 -6.45 39.98 7.22
CA ILE A 6 -6.71 40.14 8.65
C ILE A 6 -5.85 41.32 9.11
N ASP A 7 -6.48 42.33 9.73
CA ASP A 7 -5.81 43.54 10.25
C ASP A 7 -4.85 44.20 9.23
N ASP A 8 -5.34 44.45 8.01
CA ASP A 8 -4.60 45.01 6.87
C ASP A 8 -3.38 44.20 6.39
N LYS A 9 -3.22 42.95 6.87
CA LYS A 9 -2.15 42.04 6.41
C LYS A 9 -2.70 40.94 5.53
N GLU A 10 -2.07 40.76 4.37
CA GLU A 10 -2.33 39.63 3.47
C GLU A 10 -1.68 38.36 4.04
N LEU A 11 -2.50 37.37 4.36
CA LEU A 11 -2.09 36.06 4.87
C LEU A 11 -2.51 34.96 3.90
N PHE A 12 -1.71 33.92 3.82
CA PHE A 12 -1.94 32.77 2.96
C PHE A 12 -2.28 31.54 3.79
N VAL A 13 -3.28 30.79 3.36
CA VAL A 13 -3.67 29.50 3.91
C VAL A 13 -3.60 28.43 2.83
N CYS A 14 -2.99 27.30 3.16
CA CYS A 14 -2.92 26.15 2.27
C CYS A 14 -3.76 24.99 2.81
N THR A 15 -4.36 24.23 1.90
CA THR A 15 -5.08 22.99 2.20
C THR A 15 -4.45 21.89 1.37
N VAL A 16 -4.06 20.79 2.01
CA VAL A 16 -3.48 19.61 1.38
C VAL A 16 -4.57 18.55 1.22
N TYR A 17 -4.66 17.97 0.03
CA TYR A 17 -5.52 16.80 -0.24
C TYR A 17 -4.61 15.61 -0.49
N LEU A 18 -4.82 14.53 0.25
CA LEU A 18 -4.06 13.31 0.08
C LEU A 18 -4.69 12.41 -0.99
N PRO A 19 -3.92 11.48 -1.58
CA PRO A 19 -4.46 10.51 -2.53
C PRO A 19 -5.61 9.69 -1.95
N MET A 20 -6.48 9.15 -2.80
CA MET A 20 -7.61 8.30 -2.37
C MET A 20 -7.20 7.08 -1.54
N THR A 21 -5.93 6.67 -1.57
CA THR A 21 -5.39 5.57 -0.78
C THR A 21 -5.07 5.96 0.67
N SER A 22 -4.98 7.25 0.98
CA SER A 22 -4.73 7.73 2.33
C SER A 22 -5.97 7.53 3.22
N PRO A 23 -5.80 7.18 4.51
CA PRO A 23 -6.91 7.14 5.46
C PRO A 23 -7.55 8.51 5.73
N LEU A 24 -6.80 9.61 5.62
CA LEU A 24 -7.34 10.97 5.77
C LEU A 24 -7.95 11.43 4.45
N LYS A 25 -9.28 11.52 4.41
CA LYS A 25 -10.04 11.89 3.20
C LYS A 25 -10.31 13.38 3.11
N GLU A 26 -10.44 14.06 4.24
CA GLU A 26 -10.69 15.49 4.26
C GLU A 26 -9.45 16.31 3.84
N GLY A 27 -9.70 17.52 3.35
CA GLY A 27 -8.65 18.49 3.09
C GLY A 27 -8.04 18.99 4.41
N ILE A 28 -6.72 18.85 4.55
CA ILE A 28 -5.99 19.24 5.76
C ILE A 28 -5.52 20.68 5.61
N ARG A 29 -6.16 21.59 6.35
CA ARG A 29 -5.90 23.03 6.31
C ARG A 29 -4.80 23.41 7.32
N GLY A 30 -3.75 24.07 6.83
CA GLY A 30 -2.70 24.65 7.68
C GLY A 30 -3.08 26.01 8.26
N ARG A 31 -2.29 26.50 9.23
CA ARG A 31 -2.44 27.85 9.77
C ARG A 31 -2.13 28.93 8.72
N ALA A 32 -2.70 30.12 8.92
CA ALA A 32 -2.43 31.29 8.09
C ALA A 32 -0.99 31.78 8.30
N MET A 33 -0.30 32.12 7.21
CA MET A 33 1.10 32.55 7.23
C MET A 33 1.33 33.70 6.24
N GLU A 34 2.29 34.56 6.55
CA GLU A 34 2.62 35.77 5.75
C GLU A 34 3.14 35.47 4.35
N THR A 35 3.64 34.25 4.09
CA THR A 35 4.13 33.86 2.77
C THR A 35 3.49 32.57 2.30
N LYS A 36 3.31 32.46 0.98
CA LYS A 36 2.83 31.24 0.30
C LYS A 36 3.69 30.02 0.63
N ARG A 37 5.01 30.20 0.77
CA ARG A 37 5.94 29.13 1.15
C ARG A 37 5.64 28.63 2.56
N TYR A 38 5.53 29.54 3.53
CA TYR A 38 5.23 29.17 4.90
C TYR A 38 3.83 28.58 5.06
N ALA A 39 2.84 29.05 4.30
CA ALA A 39 1.50 28.47 4.30
C ALA A 39 1.50 27.01 3.82
N LYS A 40 2.28 26.68 2.78
CA LYS A 40 2.47 25.30 2.31
C LYS A 40 3.16 24.44 3.38
N MET A 41 4.23 24.95 3.99
CA MET A 41 4.95 24.24 5.06
C MET A 41 4.06 24.00 6.27
N ALA A 42 3.25 24.97 6.66
CA ALA A 42 2.29 24.85 7.76
C ALA A 42 1.25 23.74 7.49
N ALA A 43 0.69 23.69 6.28
CA ALA A 43 -0.27 22.64 5.92
C ALA A 43 0.39 21.26 5.81
N ALA A 44 1.63 21.18 5.29
CA ALA A 44 2.39 19.95 5.25
C ALA A 44 2.72 19.42 6.66
N LEU A 45 3.14 20.30 7.58
CA LEU A 45 3.44 19.93 8.96
C LEU A 45 2.19 19.40 9.68
N GLU A 46 1.05 20.08 9.53
CA GLU A 46 -0.23 19.62 10.09
C GLU A 46 -0.63 18.26 9.50
N THR A 47 -0.38 18.04 8.21
CA THR A 47 -0.61 16.76 7.55
C THR A 47 0.26 15.65 8.16
N CYS A 48 1.56 15.88 8.33
CA CYS A 48 2.47 14.91 8.96
C CYS A 48 2.05 14.61 10.40
N ARG A 49 1.63 15.62 11.17
CA ARG A 49 1.14 15.45 12.54
C ARG A 49 -0.08 14.53 12.59
N ARG A 50 -1.07 14.74 11.71
CA ARG A 50 -2.27 13.88 11.66
C ARG A 50 -1.95 12.47 11.21
N LEU A 51 -1.09 12.31 10.21
CA LEU A 51 -0.62 10.99 9.75
C LEU A 51 0.14 10.25 10.86
N HIS A 52 0.94 10.95 11.66
CA HIS A 52 1.61 10.36 12.82
C HIS A 52 0.62 9.93 13.91
N LEU A 53 -0.38 10.77 14.21
CA LEU A 53 -1.41 10.46 15.22
C LEU A 53 -2.20 9.17 14.91
N ILE A 54 -2.43 8.88 13.63
CA ILE A 54 -3.11 7.66 13.18
C ILE A 54 -2.15 6.49 12.89
N GLY A 55 -0.86 6.63 13.21
CA GLY A 55 0.14 5.58 13.05
C GLY A 55 0.58 5.31 11.61
N GLU A 56 0.29 6.21 10.66
CA GLU A 56 0.81 6.12 9.29
C GLU A 56 2.26 6.65 9.19
N PHE A 57 2.68 7.53 10.11
CA PHE A 57 4.07 8.02 10.24
C PHE A 57 4.67 7.59 11.58
N ASP A 58 5.97 7.31 11.61
CA ASP A 58 6.72 7.01 12.84
C ASP A 58 7.11 8.28 13.63
N SER A 59 7.78 8.12 14.77
CA SER A 59 8.22 9.24 15.63
C SER A 59 9.24 10.17 14.97
N ASN A 60 9.87 9.73 13.88
CA ASN A 60 10.77 10.55 13.06
C ASN A 60 10.03 11.21 11.88
N LEU A 61 8.69 11.13 11.85
CA LEU A 61 7.82 11.60 10.77
C LEU A 61 8.13 10.95 9.42
N LEU A 62 8.61 9.71 9.43
CA LEU A 62 8.79 8.91 8.24
C LEU A 62 7.58 8.00 8.01
N PRO A 63 7.21 7.68 6.75
CA PRO A 63 6.11 6.76 6.47
C PRO A 63 6.34 5.39 7.14
N MET A 64 5.37 4.93 7.91
CA MET A 64 5.35 3.58 8.46
C MET A 64 5.25 2.57 7.33
N LYS A 65 6.15 1.57 7.35
CA LYS A 65 6.06 0.42 6.45
C LYS A 65 4.82 -0.37 6.86
N ARG A 66 3.78 -0.38 6.02
CA ARG A 66 2.63 -1.26 6.22
C ARG A 66 3.10 -2.70 6.11
N VAL A 67 3.24 -3.36 7.26
CA VAL A 67 3.19 -4.81 7.32
C VAL A 67 1.74 -5.16 6.99
N LEU A 68 1.49 -5.63 5.76
CA LEU A 68 0.15 -5.98 5.31
C LEU A 68 -0.36 -7.17 6.13
N SER A 69 -1.07 -6.90 7.21
CA SER A 69 -1.99 -7.88 7.79
C SER A 69 -3.13 -8.04 6.78
N VAL A 70 -3.15 -9.21 6.13
CA VAL A 70 -4.18 -9.59 5.17
C VAL A 70 -5.48 -9.75 5.95
N ILE A 71 -6.33 -8.72 5.94
CA ILE A 71 -7.68 -8.79 6.51
C ILE A 71 -8.68 -9.13 5.40
N ASP A 72 -9.49 -10.11 5.74
CA ASP A 72 -10.39 -10.91 4.94
C ASP A 72 -11.74 -10.20 4.73
N GLY A 73 -12.31 -10.28 3.52
CA GLY A 73 -13.66 -9.78 3.25
C GLY A 73 -13.85 -9.30 1.81
N TYR A 74 -14.22 -10.22 0.92
CA TYR A 74 -14.79 -9.85 -0.38
C TYR A 74 -15.95 -10.81 -0.72
N ASP A 75 -17.15 -10.25 -0.79
CA ASP A 75 -18.32 -10.87 -1.41
C ASP A 75 -18.08 -11.07 -2.91
N ASP A 76 -18.48 -12.25 -3.38
CA ASP A 76 -18.42 -12.70 -4.77
C ASP A 76 -19.34 -11.85 -5.66
N VAL A 77 -18.77 -11.09 -6.61
CA VAL A 77 -19.49 -10.67 -7.82
C VAL A 77 -18.72 -11.17 -9.03
N ALA A 78 -19.32 -12.11 -9.75
CA ALA A 78 -18.78 -12.66 -10.98
C ALA A 78 -18.71 -11.56 -12.06
N PHE A 79 -17.52 -11.38 -12.64
CA PHE A 79 -17.36 -10.57 -13.85
C PHE A 79 -17.62 -11.46 -15.07
N ASP A 80 -18.68 -11.15 -15.80
CA ASP A 80 -18.94 -11.63 -17.15
C ASP A 80 -18.17 -10.74 -18.13
N ASP A 81 -17.36 -11.33 -19.01
CA ASP A 81 -16.40 -10.61 -19.88
C ASP A 81 -17.01 -10.26 -21.26
N ASP A 82 -18.34 -10.26 -21.37
CA ASP A 82 -19.08 -9.91 -22.59
C ASP A 82 -19.34 -8.40 -22.66
N LEU A 83 -18.34 -7.64 -23.12
CA LEU A 83 -18.48 -6.21 -23.40
C LEU A 83 -18.61 -5.92 -24.90
N PRO A 84 -19.45 -4.93 -25.30
CA PRO A 84 -19.70 -4.61 -26.70
C PRO A 84 -18.44 -4.20 -27.48
N PRO A 85 -18.41 -4.43 -28.81
CA PRO A 85 -17.33 -3.96 -29.67
C PRO A 85 -17.23 -2.43 -29.67
N GLY A 86 -16.02 -1.90 -29.43
CA GLY A 86 -15.74 -0.46 -29.36
C GLY A 86 -15.00 -0.01 -28.08
N THR A 87 -14.88 -0.89 -27.09
CA THR A 87 -14.11 -0.59 -25.88
C THR A 87 -12.59 -0.58 -26.15
N ALA A 88 -11.86 0.30 -25.46
CA ALA A 88 -10.42 0.48 -25.66
C ALA A 88 -9.65 -0.84 -25.51
N LYS A 89 -8.64 -1.05 -26.35
CA LYS A 89 -7.83 -2.28 -26.37
C LYS A 89 -7.24 -2.59 -24.97
N PRO A 90 -7.22 -3.85 -24.54
CA PRO A 90 -6.55 -4.24 -23.30
C PRO A 90 -5.09 -3.77 -23.28
N GLY A 91 -4.65 -3.13 -22.19
CA GLY A 91 -3.28 -2.62 -22.02
C GLY A 91 -3.04 -1.14 -22.35
N SER A 92 -4.05 -0.41 -22.83
CA SER A 92 -3.94 1.05 -23.01
C SER A 92 -4.01 1.80 -21.67
N LYS A 93 -3.34 2.96 -21.56
CA LYS A 93 -3.52 3.91 -20.44
C LYS A 93 -4.98 4.33 -20.23
N LYS A 94 -5.84 4.16 -21.25
CA LYS A 94 -7.29 4.41 -21.19
C LYS A 94 -8.12 3.25 -20.63
N ARG A 95 -7.51 2.09 -20.31
CA ARG A 95 -8.20 0.90 -19.78
C ARG A 95 -7.38 0.28 -18.64
N ARG A 96 -7.80 0.54 -17.41
CA ARG A 96 -7.22 -0.10 -16.20
C ARG A 96 -7.92 -1.45 -15.99
N ARG A 97 -7.16 -2.54 -15.99
CA ARG A 97 -7.68 -3.86 -15.62
C ARG A 97 -7.76 -3.94 -14.09
N THR A 98 -8.97 -4.06 -13.56
CA THR A 98 -9.19 -4.39 -12.15
C THR A 98 -9.29 -5.90 -12.05
N TYR A 99 -8.22 -6.55 -11.61
CA TYR A 99 -8.27 -7.97 -11.28
C TYR A 99 -8.83 -8.11 -9.87
N GLN A 100 -9.94 -8.82 -9.72
CA GLN A 100 -10.36 -9.28 -8.39
C GLN A 100 -9.28 -10.23 -7.86
N LYS A 101 -8.73 -9.91 -6.69
CA LYS A 101 -7.79 -10.81 -6.01
C LYS A 101 -8.58 -12.01 -5.50
N LYS A 102 -8.39 -13.16 -6.13
CA LYS A 102 -8.98 -14.43 -5.68
C LYS A 102 -7.97 -15.16 -4.80
N VAL A 103 -8.46 -15.69 -3.68
CA VAL A 103 -7.71 -16.64 -2.85
C VAL A 103 -7.88 -18.03 -3.46
N CYS A 104 -6.82 -18.85 -3.45
CA CYS A 104 -6.94 -20.24 -3.89
C CYS A 104 -8.02 -20.96 -3.09
N LYS A 105 -8.92 -21.68 -3.77
CA LYS A 105 -10.05 -22.40 -3.13
C LYS A 105 -9.60 -23.35 -2.03
N LEU A 106 -8.37 -23.87 -2.12
CA LEU A 106 -7.76 -24.71 -1.09
C LEU A 106 -7.53 -23.96 0.22
N PHE A 107 -7.15 -22.68 0.18
CA PHE A 107 -6.93 -21.86 1.37
C PHE A 107 -8.23 -21.36 2.01
N SER A 108 -9.34 -21.31 1.27
CA SER A 108 -10.65 -20.94 1.82
C SER A 108 -11.08 -21.87 2.96
N LYS A 109 -10.65 -23.15 2.94
CA LYS A 109 -10.95 -24.14 3.98
C LYS A 109 -9.89 -24.23 5.08
N ALA A 110 -8.73 -23.62 4.89
CA ALA A 110 -7.58 -23.70 5.80
C ALA A 110 -7.44 -22.44 6.70
N ARG A 111 -8.53 -21.67 6.87
CA ARG A 111 -8.49 -20.43 7.65
C ARG A 111 -8.36 -20.73 9.14
N VAL A 112 -7.49 -19.96 9.80
CA VAL A 112 -7.26 -20.00 11.25
C VAL A 112 -8.36 -19.19 11.94
N LEU A 113 -9.56 -19.77 12.04
CA LEU A 113 -10.75 -19.10 12.57
C LEU A 113 -11.03 -19.39 14.04
N VAL A 114 -10.41 -20.43 14.59
CA VAL A 114 -10.68 -20.93 15.94
C VAL A 114 -9.39 -20.87 16.77
N PRO A 115 -9.43 -20.50 18.06
CA PRO A 115 -8.28 -20.65 18.93
C PRO A 115 -7.85 -22.12 19.02
N GLY A 116 -6.55 -22.39 18.91
CA GLY A 116 -6.04 -23.76 18.90
C GLY A 116 -4.52 -23.83 18.84
N ARG A 117 -4.01 -25.06 18.81
CA ARG A 117 -2.59 -25.30 18.57
C ARG A 117 -2.33 -25.30 17.07
N TYR A 118 -1.38 -24.48 16.66
CA TYR A 118 -0.94 -24.37 15.27
C TYR A 118 0.56 -24.57 15.17
N ARG A 119 1.02 -24.91 13.98
CA ARG A 119 2.41 -25.06 13.60
C ARG A 119 2.78 -24.05 12.54
N LEU A 120 3.87 -23.34 12.75
CA LEU A 120 4.41 -22.39 11.81
C LEU A 120 5.49 -23.07 10.98
N HIS A 121 5.21 -23.28 9.71
CA HIS A 121 6.16 -23.79 8.73
C HIS A 121 6.81 -22.62 8.00
N VAL A 122 8.13 -22.52 8.01
CA VAL A 122 8.85 -21.44 7.33
C VAL A 122 9.15 -21.88 5.90
N LEU A 123 8.81 -21.04 4.93
CA LEU A 123 9.18 -21.23 3.54
C LEU A 123 10.61 -20.73 3.35
N THR A 124 11.55 -21.65 3.29
CA THR A 124 12.95 -21.35 2.99
C THR A 124 13.14 -21.31 1.48
N SER A 125 13.96 -20.37 1.01
CA SER A 125 14.33 -20.27 -0.40
C SER A 125 15.80 -19.90 -0.46
N GLU A 126 16.51 -20.46 -1.44
CA GLU A 126 17.92 -20.22 -1.67
C GLU A 126 18.15 -19.91 -3.15
N LEU A 127 19.10 -19.03 -3.44
CA LEU A 127 19.45 -18.73 -4.82
C LEU A 127 20.37 -19.83 -5.37
N VAL A 128 19.80 -20.75 -6.17
CA VAL A 128 20.57 -21.86 -6.76
C VAL A 128 21.42 -21.42 -7.95
N SER A 129 20.90 -20.53 -8.80
CA SER A 129 21.61 -20.07 -10.00
C SER A 129 21.15 -18.68 -10.43
N VAL A 130 22.10 -17.84 -10.84
CA VAL A 130 21.80 -16.52 -11.41
C VAL A 130 21.47 -16.66 -12.90
N ALA A 131 20.49 -15.89 -13.37
CA ALA A 131 20.21 -15.78 -14.80
C ALA A 131 21.45 -15.30 -15.57
N SER A 132 21.69 -15.86 -16.76
CA SER A 132 22.81 -15.43 -17.61
C SER A 132 22.66 -13.95 -18.00
N GLU A 133 23.74 -13.27 -18.40
CA GLU A 133 23.68 -11.86 -18.84
C GLU A 133 22.69 -11.64 -20.00
N LEU A 134 22.54 -12.63 -20.87
CA LEU A 134 21.57 -12.60 -21.97
C LEU A 134 20.11 -12.63 -21.45
N GLN A 135 19.86 -13.32 -20.34
CA GLN A 135 18.55 -13.40 -19.70
C GLN A 135 18.32 -12.21 -18.75
N ASN A 136 19.36 -11.68 -18.12
CA ASN A 136 19.34 -10.48 -17.29
C ASN A 136 19.71 -9.22 -18.08
N TRP A 137 19.07 -9.02 -19.24
CA TRP A 137 19.29 -7.85 -20.11
C TRP A 137 18.97 -6.50 -19.44
N ARG A 138 18.26 -6.52 -18.30
CA ARG A 138 17.97 -5.34 -17.48
C ARG A 138 19.04 -5.03 -16.45
N GLN A 139 20.06 -5.88 -16.31
CA GLN A 139 21.13 -5.76 -15.32
C GLN A 139 20.57 -5.58 -13.90
N GLU A 140 19.49 -6.31 -13.59
CA GLU A 140 18.89 -6.26 -12.26
C GLU A 140 19.84 -6.89 -11.25
N LYS A 141 19.98 -6.24 -10.09
CA LYS A 141 20.73 -6.81 -8.96
C LYS A 141 19.92 -7.97 -8.39
N VAL A 142 20.51 -9.15 -8.42
CA VAL A 142 19.94 -10.35 -7.81
C VAL A 142 20.43 -10.41 -6.37
N PHE A 143 19.51 -10.66 -5.44
CA PHE A 143 19.79 -10.85 -4.02
C PHE A 143 19.38 -12.26 -3.62
N ASP A 144 20.14 -12.88 -2.73
CA ASP A 144 19.74 -14.16 -2.17
C ASP A 144 18.57 -13.94 -1.19
N PRO A 145 17.45 -14.67 -1.32
CA PRO A 145 16.39 -14.64 -0.32
C PRO A 145 16.86 -14.95 1.11
N GLN A 146 17.94 -15.72 1.29
CA GLN A 146 18.49 -16.02 2.62
C GLN A 146 19.07 -14.78 3.33
N ASP A 147 19.57 -13.81 2.59
CA ASP A 147 20.11 -12.56 3.14
C ASP A 147 19.00 -11.62 3.64
N CYS A 148 17.74 -11.92 3.33
CA CYS A 148 16.60 -11.12 3.78
C CYS A 148 16.21 -11.47 5.23
N PRO A 149 16.09 -10.48 6.14
CA PRO A 149 15.64 -10.72 7.51
C PRO A 149 14.13 -11.00 7.61
N LEU A 150 13.40 -10.96 6.49
CA LEU A 150 11.97 -11.19 6.41
C LEU A 150 11.71 -12.51 5.68
N TRP A 151 10.96 -13.39 6.33
CA TRP A 151 10.59 -14.70 5.79
C TRP A 151 9.09 -14.84 5.65
N PHE A 152 8.70 -15.76 4.76
CA PHE A 152 7.32 -16.20 4.63
C PHE A 152 7.11 -17.49 5.41
N GLY A 153 5.92 -17.61 6.00
CA GLY A 153 5.54 -18.81 6.72
C GLY A 153 4.08 -19.17 6.49
N LEU A 154 3.79 -20.45 6.66
CA LEU A 154 2.45 -21.03 6.62
C LEU A 154 2.09 -21.49 8.03
N LEU A 155 0.97 -20.99 8.53
CA LEU A 155 0.42 -21.42 9.81
C LEU A 155 -0.65 -22.48 9.56
N LEU A 156 -0.38 -23.72 9.96
CA LEU A 156 -1.23 -24.88 9.71
C LEU A 156 -1.60 -25.57 11.02
N HIS A 157 -2.73 -26.27 11.04
CA HIS A 157 -3.12 -27.12 12.17
C HIS A 157 -2.30 -28.43 12.18
N ASP A 158 -2.19 -29.05 11.00
CA ASP A 158 -1.51 -30.32 10.79
C ASP A 158 -0.08 -30.11 10.28
N ASP A 159 0.76 -31.14 10.38
CA ASP A 159 2.08 -31.11 9.77
C ASP A 159 1.94 -31.12 8.24
N MET A 160 2.83 -30.38 7.57
CA MET A 160 3.02 -30.56 6.15
C MET A 160 3.58 -31.97 5.89
N PRO A 161 3.04 -32.72 4.92
CA PRO A 161 3.64 -33.98 4.52
C PRO A 161 5.10 -33.76 4.09
N SER A 162 5.96 -34.68 4.50
CA SER A 162 7.38 -34.74 4.12
C SER A 162 7.57 -35.13 2.66
#